data_AF-A0A5S9IJV7-F1
#
_entry.id   AF-A0A5S9IJV7-F1
#
_cell.length_a   1.000
_cell.length_b   1.000
_cell.length_c   1.000
_cell.angle_alpha   90.00
_cell.angle_beta   90.00
_cell.angle_gamma   90.00
#
_symmetry.space_group_name_H-M   'P 1'
#
loop_
_entity.id
_entity.type
_entity.pdbx_description
1 polymer ?
#
loop_
_entity_poly.entity_id
_entity_poly.type
_entity_poly.pdbx_seq_one_letter_code
_entity_poly.pdbx_strand_id
1 'polypeptide(L)'
;MYLELAKKYLDKARNASGSTRNYFANLTKVCLAKSAASPADIGTDDQELTLLSRKIVRRRRRAARIKSKNPVQICQEYLQKCRDNNCTNRQYFANLCRTTLTNYNLTPEEIGTNQEELDYLQNQGFLESAKKYLLQARCADGAKRKCYADLCSEYLDKGKGSPEDIGADQDELAELAR
;
A
#
# COMPACT_ATOMS: atom_id res chain seq x y z
N MET A 1 35.48 -6.75 22.34
CA MET A 1 34.07 -7.10 22.02
C MET A 1 33.45 -6.21 20.93
N TYR A 2 33.28 -4.89 21.13
CA TYR A 2 32.61 -4.04 20.12
C TYR A 2 33.38 -3.88 18.79
N LEU A 3 34.71 -3.89 18.82
CA LEU A 3 35.55 -3.81 17.61
C LEU A 3 35.39 -5.05 16.70
N GLU A 4 35.33 -6.25 17.30
CA GLU A 4 35.12 -7.51 16.57
C GLU A 4 33.71 -7.58 15.99
N LEU A 5 32.71 -7.08 16.72
CA LEU A 5 31.35 -6.90 16.23
C LEU A 5 31.30 -5.93 15.05
N ALA A 6 32.05 -4.83 15.10
CA ALA A 6 32.14 -3.87 14.01
C ALA A 6 32.72 -4.51 12.73
N LYS A 7 33.80 -5.30 12.84
CA LYS A 7 34.37 -6.09 11.73
C LYS A 7 33.33 -7.05 11.14
N LYS A 8 32.65 -7.82 12.00
CA LYS A 8 31.61 -8.77 11.59
C LYS A 8 30.44 -8.09 10.87
N TYR A 9 29.99 -6.93 11.34
CA TYR A 9 28.90 -6.19 10.70
C TYR A 9 29.35 -5.53 9.39
N LEU A 10 30.60 -5.08 9.30
CA LEU A 10 31.16 -4.56 8.05
C LEU A 10 31.16 -5.63 6.96
N ASP A 11 31.62 -6.86 7.26
CA ASP A 11 31.60 -7.97 6.31
C ASP A 11 30.18 -8.33 5.88
N LYS A 12 29.23 -8.31 6.81
CA LYS A 12 27.81 -8.50 6.48
C LYS A 12 27.26 -7.38 5.61
N ALA A 13 27.66 -6.13 5.84
CA ALA A 13 27.25 -5.01 5.02
C ALA A 13 27.78 -5.13 3.57
N ARG A 14 29.07 -5.49 3.42
CA ARG A 14 29.71 -5.71 2.10
C ARG A 14 29.01 -6.80 1.29
N ASN A 15 28.61 -7.89 1.96
CA ASN A 15 27.98 -9.05 1.31
C ASN A 15 26.45 -8.92 1.13
N ALA A 16 25.79 -7.99 1.82
CA ALA A 16 24.35 -7.78 1.71
C ALA A 16 23.99 -6.79 0.59
N SER A 17 22.69 -6.70 0.27
CA SER A 17 22.12 -5.70 -0.64
C SER A 17 20.91 -4.99 0.01
N GLY A 18 20.48 -3.88 -0.59
CA GLY A 18 19.24 -3.21 -0.19
C GLY A 18 19.25 -2.65 1.24
N SER A 19 18.12 -2.81 1.94
CA SER A 19 17.93 -2.38 3.33
C SER A 19 18.81 -3.15 4.31
N THR A 20 19.09 -4.43 4.03
CA THR A 20 19.93 -5.29 4.88
C THR A 20 21.38 -4.79 4.92
N ARG A 21 21.93 -4.36 3.78
CA ARG A 21 23.25 -3.69 3.71
C ARG A 21 23.31 -2.46 4.61
N ASN A 22 22.29 -1.61 4.49
CA ASN A 22 22.20 -0.37 5.26
C ASN A 22 22.13 -0.64 6.77
N TYR A 23 21.32 -1.61 7.17
CA TYR A 23 21.18 -2.02 8.57
C TYR A 23 22.53 -2.42 9.17
N PHE A 24 23.26 -3.31 8.51
CA PHE A 24 24.58 -3.75 9.00
C PHE A 24 25.61 -2.62 8.99
N ALA A 25 25.61 -1.75 7.97
CA ALA A 25 26.51 -0.60 7.93
C ALA A 25 26.26 0.38 9.10
N ASN A 26 25.00 0.59 9.50
CA ASN A 26 24.68 1.41 10.68
C ASN A 26 25.09 0.73 11.99
N LEU A 27 24.93 -0.59 12.09
CA LEU A 27 25.43 -1.34 13.26
C LEU A 27 26.95 -1.24 13.39
N THR A 28 27.70 -1.29 12.27
CA THR A 28 29.14 -1.05 12.27
C THR A 28 29.47 0.33 12.86
N LYS A 29 28.76 1.39 12.44
CA LYS A 29 28.96 2.75 12.98
C LYS A 29 28.67 2.84 14.48
N VAL A 30 27.60 2.20 14.96
CA VAL A 30 27.26 2.16 16.39
C VAL A 30 28.35 1.43 17.18
N CYS A 31 28.85 0.32 16.67
CA CYS A 31 29.93 -0.42 17.33
C CYS A 31 31.22 0.39 17.39
N LEU A 32 31.61 1.05 16.30
CA LEU A 32 32.78 1.94 16.26
C LEU A 32 32.66 3.10 17.26
N ALA A 33 31.49 3.75 17.32
CA ALA A 33 31.23 4.82 18.28
C ALA A 33 31.32 4.34 19.74
N LYS A 34 30.78 3.15 20.04
CA LYS A 34 30.85 2.56 21.40
C LYS A 34 32.25 2.12 21.80
N SER A 35 33.11 1.78 20.85
CA SER A 35 34.51 1.44 21.12
C SER A 35 35.46 2.63 21.01
N ALA A 36 34.96 3.85 20.75
CA ALA A 36 35.78 5.02 20.44
C ALA A 36 36.85 4.74 19.37
N ALA A 37 36.50 3.91 18.38
CA ALA A 37 37.39 3.47 17.31
C ALA A 37 37.05 4.14 15.99
N SER A 38 38.05 4.30 15.14
CA SER A 38 37.92 4.84 13.79
C SER A 38 37.58 3.74 12.78
N PRO A 39 37.01 4.09 11.61
CA PRO A 39 36.82 3.15 10.51
C PRO A 39 38.11 2.42 10.09
N ALA A 40 39.25 3.10 10.17
CA ALA A 40 40.53 2.53 9.81
C ALA A 40 40.89 1.29 10.66
N ASP A 41 40.45 1.26 11.93
CA ASP A 41 40.71 0.16 12.87
C ASP A 41 40.03 -1.17 12.48
N ILE A 42 39.08 -1.11 11.53
CA ILE A 42 38.39 -2.28 10.98
C ILE A 42 38.61 -2.46 9.47
N GLY A 43 39.58 -1.76 8.88
CA GLY A 43 39.96 -1.92 7.47
C GLY A 43 38.93 -1.34 6.50
N THR A 44 38.35 -0.18 6.84
CA THR A 44 37.45 0.60 5.98
C THR A 44 37.72 2.09 6.17
N ASP A 45 37.08 2.92 5.36
CA ASP A 45 37.13 4.38 5.49
C ASP A 45 35.71 4.96 5.69
N ASP A 46 35.65 6.25 6.06
CA ASP A 46 34.39 6.96 6.26
C ASP A 46 33.54 7.03 4.98
N GLN A 47 34.17 7.04 3.81
CA GLN A 47 33.49 7.12 2.53
C GLN A 47 32.76 5.81 2.20
N GLU A 48 33.42 4.67 2.38
CA GLU A 48 32.87 3.33 2.21
C GLU A 48 31.72 3.11 3.19
N LEU A 49 31.91 3.40 4.48
CA LEU A 49 30.85 3.29 5.48
C LEU A 49 29.66 4.21 5.16
N THR A 50 29.92 5.41 4.64
CA THR A 50 28.87 6.31 4.18
C THR A 50 28.12 5.74 2.97
N LEU A 51 28.82 5.17 1.99
CA LEU A 51 28.20 4.54 0.83
C LEU A 51 27.36 3.31 1.21
N LEU A 52 27.85 2.47 2.12
CA LEU A 52 27.14 1.27 2.60
C LEU A 52 25.91 1.63 3.45
N SER A 53 25.99 2.71 4.25
CA SER A 53 24.88 3.20 5.09
C SER A 53 23.93 4.14 4.38
N ARG A 54 24.19 4.52 3.12
CA ARG A 54 23.22 5.28 2.34
C ARG A 54 21.95 4.45 2.23
N LYS A 55 20.83 5.03 2.62
CA LYS A 55 19.53 4.47 2.25
C LYS A 55 19.54 4.44 0.73
N ILE A 56 19.34 3.26 0.15
CA ILE A 56 18.81 3.20 -1.20
C ILE A 56 17.43 3.81 -1.07
N VAL A 57 17.37 5.14 -1.14
CA VAL A 57 16.18 5.82 -1.56
C VAL A 57 16.00 5.24 -2.95
N ARG A 58 15.11 4.24 -3.06
CA ARG A 58 14.39 4.03 -4.31
C ARG A 58 13.81 5.40 -4.57
N ARG A 59 14.56 6.25 -5.28
CA ARG A 59 14.08 7.47 -5.92
C ARG A 59 12.86 6.93 -6.62
N ARG A 60 11.69 7.19 -6.04
CA ARG A 60 10.42 6.72 -6.54
C ARG A 60 10.40 7.24 -7.96
N ARG A 61 10.75 6.38 -8.95
CA ARG A 61 10.58 6.69 -10.37
C ARG A 61 9.09 6.93 -10.69
N ARG A 62 8.19 6.78 -9.71
CA ARG A 62 6.82 7.29 -9.71
C ARG A 62 6.71 8.82 -9.59
N ALA A 63 7.60 9.53 -8.88
CA ALA A 63 7.45 10.98 -8.69
C ALA A 63 7.77 11.80 -9.96
N ALA A 64 8.71 11.33 -10.79
CA ALA A 64 9.04 11.99 -12.07
C ALA A 64 8.03 11.67 -13.19
N ARG A 65 7.32 10.54 -13.12
CA ARG A 65 6.30 10.17 -14.11
C ARG A 65 4.94 10.87 -13.88
N ILE A 66 4.74 11.45 -12.70
CA ILE A 66 3.52 12.22 -12.36
C ILE A 66 3.72 13.73 -12.62
N LYS A 67 4.96 14.23 -12.74
CA LYS A 67 5.23 15.65 -13.04
C LYS A 67 4.93 16.10 -14.48
N SER A 68 4.42 15.23 -15.35
CA SER A 68 4.08 15.59 -16.74
C SER A 68 2.70 15.15 -17.22
N LYS A 69 1.86 14.55 -16.37
CA LYS A 69 0.48 14.21 -16.77
C LYS A 69 -0.46 15.30 -16.27
N ASN A 70 -1.27 15.83 -17.17
CA ASN A 70 -2.33 16.76 -16.85
C ASN A 70 -3.26 16.10 -15.80
N PRO A 71 -3.55 16.75 -14.65
CA PRO A 71 -4.45 16.21 -13.63
C PRO A 71 -5.80 15.71 -14.18
N VAL A 72 -6.34 16.40 -15.20
CA VAL A 72 -7.57 16.00 -15.92
C VAL A 72 -7.38 14.62 -16.57
N GLN A 73 -6.27 14.40 -17.27
CA GLN A 73 -5.96 13.10 -17.90
C GLN A 73 -5.79 11.99 -16.86
N ILE A 74 -5.22 12.29 -15.69
CA ILE A 74 -5.08 11.31 -14.60
C ILE A 74 -6.46 10.90 -14.08
N CYS A 75 -7.35 11.87 -13.83
CA CYS A 75 -8.72 11.59 -13.43
C CYS A 75 -9.48 10.79 -14.49
N GLN A 76 -9.36 11.16 -15.77
CA GLN A 76 -9.96 10.43 -16.88
C GLN A 76 -9.45 8.98 -16.97
N GLU A 77 -8.15 8.74 -16.76
CA GLU A 77 -7.59 7.38 -16.70
C GLU A 77 -8.17 6.56 -15.52
N TYR A 78 -8.39 7.18 -14.36
CA TYR A 78 -9.03 6.50 -13.23
C TYR A 78 -10.51 6.23 -13.46
N LEU A 79 -11.24 7.21 -14.00
CA LEU A 79 -12.65 7.08 -14.35
C LEU A 79 -12.86 6.00 -15.41
N GLN A 80 -12.05 5.98 -16.47
CA GLN A 80 -12.11 4.95 -17.49
C GLN A 80 -11.85 3.56 -16.89
N LYS A 81 -10.90 3.44 -15.97
CA LYS A 81 -10.71 2.20 -15.21
C LYS A 81 -11.89 1.85 -14.32
N CYS A 82 -12.68 2.80 -13.83
CA CYS A 82 -13.90 2.47 -13.11
C CYS A 82 -14.97 1.90 -14.04
N ARG A 83 -15.10 2.48 -15.24
CA ARG A 83 -16.07 2.09 -16.29
C ARG A 83 -15.73 0.74 -16.91
N ASP A 84 -14.47 0.53 -17.28
CA ASP A 84 -14.03 -0.68 -18.00
C ASP A 84 -13.96 -1.92 -17.10
N ASN A 85 -13.77 -1.73 -15.80
CA ASN A 85 -13.58 -2.85 -14.88
C ASN A 85 -14.90 -3.31 -14.27
N ASN A 86 -15.28 -4.55 -14.55
CA ASN A 86 -16.20 -5.37 -13.75
C ASN A 86 -15.48 -6.04 -12.56
N CYS A 87 -14.42 -5.41 -12.04
CA CYS A 87 -13.59 -6.05 -11.03
C CYS A 87 -13.34 -5.15 -9.82
N THR A 88 -13.23 -5.84 -8.68
CA THR A 88 -13.02 -5.48 -7.25
C THR A 88 -12.15 -4.27 -6.87
N ASN A 89 -11.64 -3.50 -7.83
CA ASN A 89 -10.86 -2.28 -7.61
C ASN A 89 -11.58 -1.01 -8.10
N ARG A 90 -12.85 -1.08 -8.54
CA ARG A 90 -13.63 0.09 -8.98
C ARG A 90 -13.68 1.16 -7.88
N GLN A 91 -13.94 0.76 -6.64
CA GLN A 91 -13.95 1.66 -5.47
C GLN A 91 -12.58 2.32 -5.23
N TYR A 92 -11.48 1.57 -5.41
CA TYR A 92 -10.13 2.12 -5.31
C TYR A 92 -9.87 3.21 -6.35
N PHE A 93 -10.22 2.98 -7.62
CA PHE A 93 -10.03 3.98 -8.67
C PHE A 93 -10.99 5.18 -8.52
N ALA A 94 -12.21 4.97 -8.04
CA ALA A 94 -13.14 6.06 -7.73
C ALA A 94 -12.60 6.96 -6.61
N ASN A 95 -12.03 6.37 -5.55
CA ASN A 95 -11.37 7.11 -4.48
C ASN A 95 -10.15 7.91 -4.98
N LEU A 96 -9.35 7.32 -5.87
CA LEU A 96 -8.22 8.02 -6.48
C LEU A 96 -8.69 9.18 -7.37
N CYS A 97 -9.76 8.99 -8.14
CA CYS A 97 -10.37 10.03 -8.96
C CYS A 97 -10.81 11.21 -8.08
N ARG A 98 -11.61 10.94 -7.03
CA ARG A 98 -12.05 11.96 -6.07
C ARG A 98 -10.90 12.69 -5.39
N THR A 99 -9.91 11.94 -4.88
CA THR A 99 -8.73 12.54 -4.25
C THR A 99 -7.99 13.46 -5.21
N THR A 100 -7.91 13.09 -6.49
CA THR A 100 -7.28 13.91 -7.52
C THR A 100 -8.12 15.16 -7.84
N LEU A 101 -9.45 15.02 -7.98
CA LEU A 101 -10.35 16.17 -8.13
C LEU A 101 -10.16 17.19 -6.99
N THR A 102 -10.15 16.71 -5.73
CA THR A 102 -9.93 17.56 -4.56
C THR A 102 -8.55 18.20 -4.53
N ASN A 103 -7.48 17.44 -4.79
CA ASN A 103 -6.11 17.96 -4.72
C ASN A 103 -5.80 19.02 -5.79
N TYR A 104 -6.52 18.99 -6.91
CA TYR A 104 -6.30 19.90 -8.04
C TYR A 104 -7.46 20.89 -8.26
N ASN A 105 -8.44 20.95 -7.34
CA ASN A 105 -9.64 21.80 -7.43
C ASN A 105 -10.38 21.65 -8.77
N LEU A 106 -10.48 20.42 -9.26
CA LEU A 106 -11.22 20.10 -10.48
C LEU A 106 -12.66 19.70 -10.17
N THR A 107 -13.57 19.97 -11.09
CA THR A 107 -14.95 19.49 -11.02
C THR A 107 -15.14 18.18 -11.80
N PRO A 108 -16.14 17.35 -11.45
CA PRO A 108 -16.47 16.14 -12.22
C PRO A 108 -16.73 16.42 -13.71
N GLU A 109 -17.31 17.57 -14.04
CA GLU A 109 -17.65 17.95 -15.41
C GLU A 109 -16.39 18.13 -16.27
N GLU A 110 -15.31 18.67 -15.69
CA GLU A 110 -14.03 18.88 -16.39
C GLU A 110 -13.36 17.56 -16.84
N ILE A 111 -13.74 16.43 -16.24
CA ILE A 111 -13.22 15.10 -16.59
C ILE A 111 -14.26 14.26 -17.35
N GLY A 112 -15.40 14.84 -17.73
CA GLY A 112 -16.45 14.16 -18.50
C GLY A 112 -17.27 13.16 -17.67
N THR A 113 -17.56 13.49 -16.42
CA THR A 113 -18.45 12.74 -15.52
C THR A 113 -19.31 13.68 -14.69
N ASN A 114 -20.08 13.13 -13.77
CA ASN A 114 -20.85 13.88 -12.77
C ASN A 114 -20.70 13.22 -11.40
N GLN A 115 -21.17 13.90 -10.35
CA GLN A 115 -21.07 13.37 -8.99
C GLN A 115 -21.85 12.06 -8.82
N GLU A 116 -23.03 11.94 -9.43
CA GLU A 116 -23.88 10.75 -9.35
C GLU A 116 -23.19 9.51 -9.92
N GLU A 117 -22.52 9.63 -11.06
CA GLU A 117 -21.78 8.54 -11.69
C GLU A 117 -20.59 8.12 -10.82
N LEU A 118 -19.85 9.08 -10.25
CA LEU A 118 -18.74 8.78 -9.35
C LEU A 118 -19.21 8.05 -8.09
N ASP A 119 -20.33 8.50 -7.51
CA ASP A 119 -20.95 7.86 -6.35
C ASP A 119 -21.43 6.46 -6.69
N TYR A 120 -22.11 6.30 -7.82
CA TYR A 120 -22.55 5.01 -8.34
C TYR A 120 -21.38 4.04 -8.52
N LEU A 121 -20.32 4.45 -9.21
CA LEU A 121 -19.14 3.62 -9.46
C LEU A 121 -18.44 3.24 -8.14
N GLN A 122 -18.38 4.17 -7.18
CA GLN A 122 -17.80 3.89 -5.87
C GLN A 122 -18.62 2.86 -5.09
N ASN A 123 -19.95 3.04 -5.03
CA ASN A 123 -20.89 2.14 -4.35
C ASN A 123 -20.87 0.75 -4.97
N GLN A 124 -20.90 0.65 -6.29
CA GLN A 124 -20.74 -0.61 -7.01
C GLN A 124 -19.44 -1.34 -6.63
N GLY A 125 -18.32 -0.61 -6.56
CA GLY A 125 -17.05 -1.19 -6.13
C GLY A 125 -17.02 -1.67 -4.68
N PHE A 126 -17.79 -1.03 -3.79
CA PHE A 126 -17.99 -1.50 -2.43
C PHE A 126 -18.76 -2.83 -2.39
N LEU A 127 -19.86 -2.94 -3.15
CA LEU A 127 -20.65 -4.18 -3.25
C LEU A 127 -19.85 -5.34 -3.84
N GLU A 128 -19.06 -5.10 -4.88
CA GLU A 128 -18.16 -6.11 -5.45
C GLU A 128 -17.13 -6.62 -4.44
N SER A 129 -16.59 -5.71 -3.62
CA SER A 129 -15.65 -6.06 -2.56
C SER A 129 -16.32 -6.85 -1.45
N ALA A 130 -17.51 -6.44 -1.02
CA ALA A 130 -18.32 -7.18 -0.06
C ALA A 130 -18.61 -8.60 -0.55
N LYS A 131 -19.03 -8.76 -1.81
CA LYS A 131 -19.26 -10.07 -2.44
C LYS A 131 -18.01 -10.95 -2.46
N LYS A 132 -16.84 -10.36 -2.71
CA LYS A 132 -15.57 -11.08 -2.65
C LYS A 132 -15.25 -11.56 -1.23
N TYR A 133 -15.44 -10.71 -0.22
CA TYR A 133 -15.20 -11.09 1.17
C TYR A 133 -16.20 -12.14 1.66
N LEU A 134 -17.45 -12.07 1.23
CA LEU A 134 -18.45 -13.12 1.47
C LEU A 134 -17.95 -14.47 0.95
N LEU A 135 -17.47 -14.53 -0.31
CA LEU A 135 -16.91 -15.75 -0.89
C LEU A 135 -15.70 -16.26 -0.09
N GLN A 136 -14.82 -15.36 0.36
CA GLN A 136 -13.68 -15.72 1.20
C GLN A 136 -14.09 -16.24 2.57
N ALA A 137 -15.13 -15.67 3.19
CA ALA A 137 -15.69 -16.12 4.44
C ALA A 137 -16.27 -17.53 4.30
N ARG A 138 -17.07 -17.79 3.26
CA ARG A 138 -17.63 -19.12 2.94
C ARG A 138 -16.57 -20.21 2.80
N CYS A 139 -15.36 -19.87 2.36
CA CYS A 139 -14.25 -20.81 2.18
C CYS A 139 -13.24 -20.85 3.33
N ALA A 140 -13.43 -20.06 4.38
CA ALA A 140 -12.51 -19.95 5.51
C ALA A 140 -13.10 -20.58 6.78
N ASP A 141 -12.24 -20.84 7.76
CA ASP A 141 -12.63 -21.39 9.07
C ASP A 141 -12.06 -20.55 10.23
N GLY A 142 -12.72 -20.64 11.38
CA GLY A 142 -12.32 -19.99 12.63
C GLY A 142 -12.15 -18.48 12.49
N ALA A 143 -11.12 -17.92 13.11
CA ALA A 143 -10.89 -16.47 13.15
C ALA A 143 -10.77 -15.82 11.76
N LYS A 144 -10.35 -16.57 10.72
CA LYS A 144 -10.26 -16.04 9.36
C LYS A 144 -11.65 -15.87 8.73
N ARG A 145 -12.57 -16.80 8.98
CA ARG A 145 -13.96 -16.72 8.52
C ARG A 145 -14.61 -15.45 9.06
N LYS A 146 -14.55 -15.27 10.38
CA LYS A 146 -15.07 -14.10 11.06
C LYS A 146 -14.49 -12.78 10.52
N CYS A 147 -13.17 -12.71 10.36
CA CYS A 147 -12.52 -11.52 9.81
C CYS A 147 -13.03 -11.16 8.40
N TYR A 148 -13.23 -12.16 7.53
CA TYR A 148 -13.81 -11.91 6.22
C TYR A 148 -15.29 -11.56 6.27
N ALA A 149 -16.07 -12.12 7.20
CA ALA A 149 -17.46 -11.73 7.42
C ALA A 149 -17.56 -10.27 7.91
N ASP A 150 -16.73 -9.87 8.87
CA ASP A 150 -16.65 -8.48 9.37
C ASP A 150 -16.29 -7.50 8.23
N LEU A 151 -15.31 -7.86 7.38
CA LEU A 151 -14.96 -7.07 6.20
C LEU A 151 -16.09 -7.03 5.17
N CYS A 152 -16.85 -8.12 5.00
CA CYS A 152 -18.02 -8.11 4.13
C CYS A 152 -19.05 -7.08 4.59
N SER A 153 -19.41 -7.11 5.88
CA SER A 153 -20.34 -6.14 6.49
C SER A 153 -19.83 -4.70 6.39
N GLU A 154 -18.55 -4.44 6.67
CA GLU A 154 -17.97 -3.10 6.56
C GLU A 154 -18.08 -2.52 5.14
N TYR A 155 -17.92 -3.36 4.12
CA TYR A 155 -18.04 -2.94 2.72
C TYR A 155 -19.50 -2.79 2.28
N LEU A 156 -20.44 -3.59 2.80
CA LEU A 156 -21.87 -3.38 2.59
C LEU A 156 -22.32 -2.02 3.15
N ASP A 157 -21.92 -1.69 4.38
CA ASP A 157 -22.26 -0.41 5.02
C ASP A 157 -21.73 0.78 4.23
N LYS A 158 -20.47 0.71 3.78
CA LYS A 158 -19.87 1.76 2.95
C LYS A 158 -20.53 1.90 1.59
N GLY A 159 -20.98 0.78 1.00
CA GLY A 159 -21.72 0.75 -0.25
C GLY A 159 -23.20 1.11 -0.10
N LYS A 160 -23.70 1.29 1.13
CA LYS A 160 -25.13 1.40 1.45
C LYS A 160 -25.95 0.23 0.89
N GLY A 161 -25.34 -0.95 0.87
CA GLY A 161 -25.92 -2.19 0.37
C GLY A 161 -26.58 -3.01 1.47
N SER A 162 -27.37 -3.97 1.01
CA SER A 162 -28.00 -5.02 1.81
C SER A 162 -27.34 -6.37 1.50
N PRO A 163 -27.41 -7.37 2.40
CA PRO A 163 -26.88 -8.71 2.14
C PRO A 163 -27.43 -9.33 0.85
N GLU A 164 -28.67 -9.02 0.50
CA GLU A 164 -29.36 -9.49 -0.69
C GLU A 164 -28.64 -9.01 -1.97
N ASP A 165 -28.05 -7.81 -1.96
CA ASP A 165 -27.32 -7.24 -3.09
C ASP A 165 -26.06 -8.04 -3.46
N ILE A 166 -25.54 -8.84 -2.53
CA ILE A 166 -24.36 -9.70 -2.74
C ILE A 166 -24.69 -11.18 -2.81
N GLY A 167 -25.98 -11.55 -2.75
CA GLY A 167 -26.44 -12.95 -2.78
C GLY A 167 -26.21 -13.69 -1.47
N ALA A 168 -26.43 -13.01 -0.35
CA ALA A 168 -26.51 -13.57 0.99
C ALA A 168 -27.82 -13.13 1.67
N ASP A 169 -28.11 -13.68 2.84
CA ASP A 169 -29.11 -13.16 3.76
C ASP A 169 -28.47 -12.73 5.09
N GLN A 170 -29.25 -12.09 5.96
CA GLN A 170 -28.75 -11.62 7.26
C GLN A 170 -28.31 -12.76 8.18
N ASP A 171 -28.99 -13.91 8.11
CA ASP A 171 -28.71 -15.06 8.96
C ASP A 171 -27.38 -15.71 8.58
N GLU A 172 -27.09 -15.84 7.29
CA GLU A 172 -25.83 -16.33 6.75
C GLU A 172 -24.66 -15.45 7.21
N LEU A 173 -24.78 -14.12 7.08
CA LEU A 173 -23.72 -13.22 7.55
C LEU A 173 -23.51 -13.30 9.05
N ALA A 174 -24.60 -13.39 9.83
CA ALA A 174 -24.52 -13.55 11.28
C ALA A 174 -23.87 -14.88 11.67
N GLU A 175 -24.09 -15.96 10.92
CA GLU A 175 -23.44 -17.25 11.13
C GLU A 175 -21.95 -17.22 10.78
N LEU A 176 -21.59 -16.60 9.65
CA LEU A 176 -20.19 -16.46 9.23
C LEU A 176 -19.36 -15.58 10.18
N ALA A 177 -20.01 -14.67 10.92
CA ALA A 177 -19.36 -13.78 11.88
C ALA A 177 -19.21 -14.36 13.31
N ARG A 178 -19.74 -15.57 13.57
CA ARG A 178 -19.58 -16.29 14.84
C ARG A 178 -18.23 -17.00 14.93
#